data_AF-A0AAW9BDU8-F1
#
_entry.id   AF-A0AAW9BDU8-F1
#
_cell.length_a   1.000
_cell.length_b   1.000
_cell.length_c   1.000
_cell.angle_alpha   90.00
_cell.angle_beta   90.00
_cell.angle_gamma   90.00
#
_symmetry.space_group_name_H-M   'P 1'
#
loop_
_entity.id
_entity.type
_entity.pdbx_description
1 polymer ?
#
loop_
_entity_poly.entity_id
_entity_poly.type
_entity_poly.pdbx_seq_one_letter_code
_entity_poly.pdbx_strand_id
1 'polypeptide(L)'
;VPIAVMDGGFGQLSSDMHNINPELLTLWNDVKGEPLSAIAIISLAAWGLGYFGQPHILARFKASRSNKDLTTARRIAVGWTALSMAGAMLVGLVGLVWVTGHPGTQLEDGEKIFMLLVNTVFHPVVAGILLAAILAAVMSTADSQLLVSSSALAEDFYKQVIKPDASSEEVVMIGRVGVIVISLIALFLA
;
A
#
# COMPACT_ATOMS: atom_id res chain seq x y z
N VAL A 1 12.76 11.01 -4.70
CA VAL A 1 12.38 10.73 -6.10
C VAL A 1 11.54 11.86 -6.68
N PRO A 2 10.27 12.12 -6.27
CA PRO A 2 9.42 13.10 -6.97
C PRO A 2 10.02 14.52 -6.95
N ILE A 3 10.66 14.93 -5.86
CA ILE A 3 11.35 16.24 -5.75
C ILE A 3 12.55 16.34 -6.72
N ALA A 4 13.25 15.23 -6.98
CA ALA A 4 14.40 15.22 -7.88
C ALA A 4 13.99 15.22 -9.37
N VAL A 5 12.73 14.89 -9.66
CA VAL A 5 12.18 14.82 -11.02
C VAL A 5 11.35 16.06 -11.35
N MET A 6 10.81 16.73 -10.35
CA MET A 6 9.93 17.88 -10.52
C MET A 6 10.73 19.13 -10.96
N ASP A 7 10.45 19.60 -12.16
CA ASP A 7 10.97 20.88 -12.67
C ASP A 7 10.05 22.04 -12.25
N GLY A 8 10.63 23.14 -11.76
CA GLY A 8 9.87 24.37 -11.48
C GLY A 8 8.94 24.36 -10.26
N GLY A 9 8.89 23.28 -9.49
CA GLY A 9 8.12 23.16 -8.25
C GLY A 9 6.60 22.98 -8.43
N PHE A 10 5.83 23.14 -7.35
CA PHE A 10 4.38 22.81 -7.34
C PHE A 10 3.53 23.66 -8.29
N GLY A 11 3.90 24.91 -8.54
CA GLY A 11 3.15 25.78 -9.46
C GLY A 11 3.24 25.30 -10.92
N GLN A 12 4.45 24.91 -11.33
CA GLN A 12 4.69 24.34 -12.65
C GLN A 12 4.02 22.96 -12.78
N LEU A 13 4.19 22.10 -11.77
CA LEU A 13 3.53 20.79 -11.72
C LEU A 13 2.01 20.91 -11.89
N SER A 14 1.36 21.85 -11.20
CA SER A 14 -0.08 22.09 -11.36
C SER A 14 -0.42 22.49 -12.79
N SER A 15 0.38 23.36 -13.40
CA SER A 15 0.15 23.86 -14.76
C SER A 15 0.31 22.75 -15.80
N ASP A 16 1.36 21.93 -15.68
CA ASP A 16 1.62 20.79 -16.56
C ASP A 16 0.52 19.73 -16.43
N MET A 17 0.06 19.44 -15.21
CA MET A 17 -1.06 18.54 -14.97
C MET A 17 -2.35 19.04 -15.63
N HIS A 18 -2.66 20.34 -15.54
CA HIS A 18 -3.82 20.92 -16.21
C HIS A 18 -3.72 20.82 -17.74
N ASN A 19 -2.51 20.94 -18.30
CA ASN A 19 -2.28 20.79 -19.74
C ASN A 19 -2.44 19.33 -20.20
N ILE A 20 -2.09 18.36 -19.36
CA ILE A 20 -2.27 16.93 -19.66
C ILE A 20 -3.75 16.56 -19.55
N ASN A 21 -4.36 16.81 -18.40
CA ASN A 21 -5.79 16.63 -18.16
C ASN A 21 -6.23 17.43 -16.92
N PRO A 22 -7.12 18.43 -17.07
CA PRO A 22 -7.57 19.27 -15.96
C PRO A 22 -8.35 18.49 -14.89
N GLU A 23 -8.95 17.35 -15.25
CA GLU A 23 -9.77 16.56 -14.33
C GLU A 23 -8.94 15.79 -13.29
N LEU A 24 -7.65 15.59 -13.52
CA LEU A 24 -6.75 14.82 -12.64
C LEU A 24 -6.56 15.44 -11.25
N LEU A 25 -6.85 16.75 -11.10
CA LEU A 25 -6.73 17.46 -9.82
C LEU A 25 -8.09 17.75 -9.18
N THR A 26 -9.19 17.30 -9.81
CA THR A 26 -10.53 17.45 -9.26
C THR A 26 -10.83 16.35 -8.24
N LEU A 27 -11.62 16.67 -7.21
CA LEU A 27 -11.98 15.71 -6.16
C LEU A 27 -13.29 14.96 -6.45
N TRP A 28 -14.11 15.50 -7.33
CA TRP A 28 -15.51 15.08 -7.51
C TRP A 28 -15.81 14.49 -8.89
N ASN A 29 -14.86 14.57 -9.82
CA ASN A 29 -15.00 14.01 -11.16
C ASN A 29 -13.99 12.88 -11.37
N ASP A 30 -14.28 12.01 -12.32
CA ASP A 30 -13.36 10.99 -12.81
C ASP A 30 -12.38 11.58 -13.85
N VAL A 31 -11.48 10.74 -14.36
CA VAL A 31 -10.47 11.13 -15.37
C VAL A 31 -11.10 11.65 -16.67
N LYS A 32 -12.38 11.35 -16.93
CA LYS A 32 -13.13 11.79 -18.12
C LYS A 32 -13.96 13.06 -17.85
N GLY A 33 -13.96 13.57 -16.62
CA GLY A 33 -14.74 14.74 -16.21
C GLY A 33 -16.18 14.42 -15.80
N GLU A 34 -16.51 13.14 -15.65
CA GLU A 34 -17.84 12.71 -15.21
C GLU A 34 -17.90 12.71 -13.67
N PRO A 35 -19.00 13.17 -13.06
CA PRO A 35 -19.12 13.22 -11.60
C PRO A 35 -19.06 11.81 -11.00
N LEU A 36 -18.32 11.68 -9.89
CA LEU A 36 -18.23 10.44 -9.14
C LEU A 36 -19.62 10.00 -8.67
N SER A 37 -20.00 8.77 -9.02
CA SER A 37 -21.26 8.20 -8.56
C SER A 37 -21.28 8.08 -7.03
N ALA A 38 -22.48 8.13 -6.43
CA ALA A 38 -22.65 7.92 -5.00
C ALA A 38 -22.06 6.57 -4.54
N ILE A 39 -22.16 5.53 -5.38
CA ILE A 39 -21.56 4.22 -5.13
C ILE A 39 -20.04 4.33 -5.04
N ALA A 40 -19.39 5.02 -5.98
CA ALA A 40 -17.94 5.19 -5.98
C ALA A 40 -17.45 5.90 -4.71
N ILE A 41 -18.15 6.98 -4.30
CA ILE A 41 -17.82 7.72 -3.06
C ILE A 41 -17.94 6.82 -1.84
N ILE A 42 -19.03 6.06 -1.73
CA ILE A 42 -19.24 5.12 -0.61
C ILE A 42 -18.17 4.04 -0.61
N SER A 43 -17.81 3.48 -1.78
CA SER A 43 -16.77 2.46 -1.90
C SER A 43 -15.39 2.98 -1.47
N LEU A 44 -15.01 4.19 -1.87
CA LEU A 44 -13.76 4.84 -1.46
C LEU A 44 -13.74 5.12 0.05
N ALA A 45 -14.85 5.61 0.60
CA ALA A 45 -14.99 5.84 2.03
C ALA A 45 -14.95 4.55 2.84
N ALA A 46 -15.58 3.47 2.35
CA ALA A 46 -15.58 2.16 3.00
C ALA A 46 -14.16 1.59 3.13
N TRP A 47 -13.30 1.82 2.15
CA TRP A 47 -11.89 1.43 2.22
C TRP A 47 -11.15 2.14 3.37
N GLY A 48 -11.29 3.47 3.45
CA GLY A 48 -10.64 4.27 4.51
C GLY A 48 -11.19 3.98 5.91
N LEU A 49 -12.51 3.87 6.04
CA LEU A 49 -13.18 3.63 7.33
C LEU A 49 -13.03 2.18 7.80
N GLY A 50 -13.00 1.20 6.88
CA GLY A 50 -12.87 -0.22 7.18
C GLY A 50 -11.51 -0.61 7.75
N TYR A 51 -10.47 0.19 7.51
CA TYR A 51 -9.10 -0.10 7.94
C TYR A 51 -8.97 -0.29 9.47
N PHE A 52 -9.73 0.48 10.26
CA PHE A 52 -9.70 0.37 11.73
C PHE A 52 -10.24 -0.97 12.26
N GLY A 53 -11.10 -1.65 11.48
CA GLY A 53 -11.69 -2.93 11.86
C GLY A 53 -10.79 -4.13 11.57
N GLN A 54 -9.65 -3.92 10.89
CA GLN A 54 -8.80 -5.03 10.46
C GLN A 54 -8.12 -5.71 11.66
N PRO A 55 -8.24 -7.04 11.82
CA PRO A 55 -7.73 -7.76 12.99
C PRO A 55 -6.25 -7.51 13.28
N HIS A 56 -5.43 -7.40 12.23
CA HIS A 56 -3.99 -7.17 12.35
C HIS A 56 -3.63 -5.79 12.92
N ILE A 57 -4.48 -4.77 12.69
CA ILE A 57 -4.32 -3.44 13.28
C ILE A 57 -4.81 -3.45 14.73
N LEU A 58 -5.96 -4.06 14.99
CA LEU A 58 -6.53 -4.19 16.34
C LEU A 58 -5.62 -4.97 17.28
N ALA A 59 -4.98 -6.05 16.80
CA ALA A 59 -4.02 -6.83 17.57
C ALA A 59 -2.82 -5.97 18.04
N ARG A 60 -2.31 -5.07 17.18
CA ARG A 60 -1.22 -4.15 17.53
C ARG A 60 -1.63 -3.13 18.58
N PHE A 61 -2.86 -2.60 18.52
CA PHE A 61 -3.38 -1.72 19.57
C PHE A 61 -3.60 -2.44 20.90
N LYS A 62 -4.09 -3.69 20.87
CA LYS A 62 -4.27 -4.52 22.07
C LYS A 62 -2.95 -4.89 22.75
N ALA A 63 -1.86 -5.00 22.00
CA ALA A 63 -0.52 -5.25 22.54
C ALA A 63 0.11 -4.01 23.23
N SER A 64 -0.54 -2.84 23.18
CA SER A 64 -0.11 -1.62 23.87
C SER A 64 -0.10 -1.79 25.38
N ARG A 65 0.94 -1.29 26.05
CA ARG A 65 1.13 -1.42 27.51
C ARG A 65 0.22 -0.50 28.33
N SER A 66 -0.24 0.61 27.75
CA SER A 66 -1.04 1.63 28.45
C SER A 66 -1.95 2.39 27.50
N ASN A 67 -3.12 2.84 28.00
CA ASN A 67 -4.02 3.72 27.24
C ASN A 67 -3.37 5.05 26.85
N LYS A 68 -2.39 5.53 27.62
CA LYS A 68 -1.65 6.76 27.27
C LYS A 68 -0.84 6.59 26.00
N ASP A 69 -0.27 5.40 25.78
CA ASP A 69 0.55 5.10 24.60
C ASP A 69 -0.29 5.05 23.32
N LEU A 70 -1.58 4.69 23.42
CA LEU A 70 -2.49 4.61 22.27
C LEU A 70 -2.67 5.95 21.56
N THR A 71 -2.70 7.07 22.30
CA THR A 71 -2.89 8.40 21.69
C THR A 71 -1.65 8.79 20.89
N THR A 72 -0.47 8.54 21.45
CA THR A 72 0.82 8.79 20.78
C THR A 72 0.98 7.88 19.56
N ALA A 73 0.73 6.58 19.73
CA ALA A 73 0.81 5.58 18.66
C ALA A 73 -0.14 5.94 17.50
N ARG A 74 -1.39 6.32 17.79
CA ARG A 74 -2.35 6.78 16.77
C ARG A 74 -1.82 7.98 15.98
N ARG A 75 -1.32 9.01 16.67
CA ARG A 75 -0.81 10.23 16.01
C ARG A 75 0.37 9.93 15.10
N ILE A 76 1.31 9.11 15.58
CA ILE A 76 2.46 8.68 14.78
C ILE A 76 2.00 7.87 13.57
N ALA A 77 1.13 6.86 13.78
CA ALA A 77 0.66 6.01 12.70
C ALA A 77 -0.11 6.79 11.63
N VAL A 78 -1.07 7.63 12.02
CA VAL A 78 -1.86 8.45 11.08
C VAL A 78 -0.99 9.49 10.39
N GLY A 79 -0.12 10.19 11.13
CA GLY A 79 0.79 11.18 10.56
C GLY A 79 1.75 10.57 9.54
N TRP A 80 2.33 9.41 9.87
CA TRP A 80 3.24 8.70 8.96
C TRP A 80 2.52 8.15 7.72
N THR A 81 1.29 7.65 7.89
CA THR A 81 0.46 7.16 6.78
C THR A 81 0.10 8.31 5.84
N ALA A 82 -0.36 9.44 6.38
CA ALA A 82 -0.68 10.63 5.59
C ALA A 82 0.54 11.15 4.81
N LEU A 83 1.72 11.20 5.46
CA LEU A 83 2.96 11.59 4.80
C LEU A 83 3.34 10.63 3.67
N SER A 84 3.22 9.32 3.91
CA SER A 84 3.55 8.28 2.93
C SER A 84 2.60 8.32 1.73
N MET A 85 1.29 8.50 1.96
CA MET A 85 0.29 8.65 0.90
C MET A 85 0.54 9.91 0.08
N ALA A 86 0.83 11.05 0.71
CA ALA A 86 1.19 12.26 -0.01
C ALA A 86 2.43 12.05 -0.90
N GLY A 87 3.45 11.36 -0.39
CA GLY A 87 4.63 10.98 -1.16
C GLY A 87 4.31 10.09 -2.36
N ALA A 88 3.46 9.07 -2.18
CA ALA A 88 3.04 8.16 -3.24
C ALA A 88 2.22 8.89 -4.33
N MET A 89 1.30 9.78 -3.93
CA MET A 89 0.56 10.63 -4.87
C MET A 89 1.50 11.52 -5.68
N LEU A 90 2.48 12.16 -5.04
CA LEU A 90 3.45 13.00 -5.75
C LEU A 90 4.30 12.21 -6.74
N VAL A 91 4.68 10.97 -6.43
CA VAL A 91 5.35 10.07 -7.38
C VAL A 91 4.50 9.85 -8.63
N GLY A 92 3.20 9.56 -8.46
CA GLY A 92 2.28 9.37 -9.58
C GLY A 92 2.12 10.61 -10.44
N LEU A 93 1.87 11.77 -9.81
CA LEU A 93 1.67 13.04 -10.51
C LEU A 93 2.93 13.47 -11.28
N VAL A 94 4.08 13.51 -10.60
CA VAL A 94 5.35 13.90 -11.24
C VAL A 94 5.77 12.88 -12.30
N GLY A 95 5.54 11.58 -12.04
CA GLY A 95 5.82 10.54 -13.00
C GLY A 95 5.00 10.66 -14.28
N LEU A 96 3.72 11.03 -14.18
CA LEU A 96 2.86 11.22 -15.33
C LEU A 96 3.36 12.37 -16.22
N VAL A 97 3.70 13.51 -15.61
CA VAL A 97 4.30 14.65 -16.33
C VAL A 97 5.61 14.24 -16.99
N TRP A 98 6.45 13.49 -16.28
CA TRP A 98 7.73 13.04 -16.82
C TRP A 98 7.54 12.11 -18.03
N VAL A 99 6.67 11.09 -17.94
CA VAL A 99 6.44 10.13 -19.04
C VAL A 99 5.84 10.83 -20.26
N THR A 100 4.87 11.74 -20.07
CA THR A 100 4.24 12.48 -21.17
C THR A 100 5.21 13.45 -21.85
N GLY A 101 6.19 14.00 -21.12
CA GLY A 101 7.25 14.85 -21.67
C GLY A 101 8.38 14.11 -22.40
N HIS A 102 8.47 12.78 -22.31
CA HIS A 102 9.55 11.98 -22.89
C HIS A 102 9.06 11.02 -23.98
N PRO A 103 8.89 11.51 -25.24
CA PRO A 103 8.42 10.69 -26.36
C PRO A 103 9.39 9.53 -26.63
N GLY A 104 8.93 8.31 -26.36
CA GLY A 104 9.74 7.08 -26.43
C GLY A 104 9.64 6.21 -25.17
N THR A 105 9.16 6.77 -24.05
CA THR A 105 8.88 6.01 -22.84
C THR A 105 7.40 5.66 -22.78
N GLN A 106 7.04 4.42 -23.09
CA GLN A 106 5.69 3.90 -22.86
C GLN A 106 5.61 3.23 -21.49
N LEU A 107 4.71 3.73 -20.65
CA LEU A 107 4.38 3.08 -19.39
C LEU A 107 3.10 2.27 -19.58
N GLU A 108 3.25 0.98 -19.87
CA GLU A 108 2.11 0.06 -19.99
C GLU A 108 1.41 -0.18 -18.65
N ASP A 109 2.15 -0.08 -17.56
CA ASP A 109 1.71 -0.36 -16.21
C ASP A 109 2.04 0.82 -15.28
N GLY A 110 0.98 1.52 -14.85
CA GLY A 110 1.04 2.66 -13.94
C GLY A 110 1.75 2.35 -12.61
N GLU A 111 1.70 1.10 -12.15
CA GLU A 111 2.34 0.68 -10.89
C GLU A 111 3.87 0.71 -10.98
N LYS A 112 4.42 0.63 -12.20
CA LYS A 112 5.87 0.64 -12.43
C LYS A 112 6.48 2.04 -12.47
N ILE A 113 5.66 3.09 -12.34
CA ILE A 113 6.13 4.48 -12.54
C ILE A 113 7.25 4.87 -11.58
N PHE A 114 7.19 4.43 -10.32
CA PHE A 114 8.26 4.69 -9.36
C PHE A 114 9.56 4.02 -9.80
N MET A 115 9.50 2.76 -10.22
CA MET A 115 10.68 2.00 -10.66
C MET A 115 11.30 2.61 -11.90
N LEU A 116 10.47 3.08 -12.84
CA LEU A 116 10.92 3.83 -14.01
C LEU A 116 11.69 5.08 -13.60
N LEU A 117 11.07 5.95 -12.80
CA LEU A 117 11.67 7.21 -12.34
C LEU A 117 12.99 7.00 -11.59
N VAL A 118 13.05 5.96 -10.76
CA VAL A 118 14.27 5.66 -9.99
C VAL A 118 15.42 5.26 -10.91
N ASN A 119 15.17 4.40 -11.90
CA ASN A 119 16.20 3.95 -12.83
C ASN A 119 16.63 5.04 -13.82
N THR A 120 15.77 6.00 -14.14
CA THR A 120 16.10 7.08 -15.07
C THR A 120 16.86 8.23 -14.42
N VAL A 121 16.59 8.53 -13.14
CA VAL A 121 17.06 9.75 -12.48
C VAL A 121 18.27 9.51 -11.58
N PHE A 122 18.38 8.32 -10.99
CA PHE A 122 19.43 8.02 -10.02
C PHE A 122 20.54 7.16 -10.62
N HIS A 123 21.75 7.31 -10.08
CA HIS A 123 22.86 6.40 -10.37
C HIS A 123 22.46 4.95 -10.03
N PRO A 124 22.87 3.92 -10.82
CA PRO A 124 22.42 2.53 -10.64
C PRO A 124 22.58 1.96 -9.23
N VAL A 125 23.63 2.38 -8.50
CA VAL A 125 23.84 1.99 -7.10
C VAL A 125 22.73 2.51 -6.18
N VAL A 126 22.35 3.79 -6.31
CA VAL A 126 21.27 4.40 -5.51
C VAL A 126 19.93 3.83 -5.94
N ALA A 127 19.72 3.64 -7.25
CA ALA A 127 18.54 2.99 -7.78
C ALA A 127 18.35 1.59 -7.17
N GLY A 128 19.41 0.78 -7.15
CA GLY A 128 19.39 -0.55 -6.53
C GLY A 128 19.00 -0.52 -5.04
N ILE A 129 19.52 0.43 -4.26
CA ILE A 129 19.15 0.60 -2.84
C ILE A 129 17.66 0.94 -2.70
N LEU A 130 17.14 1.86 -3.51
CA LEU A 130 15.74 2.27 -3.47
C LEU A 130 14.79 1.14 -3.88
N LEU A 131 15.15 0.36 -4.90
CA LEU A 131 14.37 -0.81 -5.32
C LEU A 131 14.39 -1.91 -4.26
N ALA A 132 15.55 -2.15 -3.63
CA ALA A 132 15.65 -3.07 -2.50
C ALA A 132 14.77 -2.63 -1.31
N ALA A 133 14.66 -1.33 -1.05
CA ALA A 133 13.79 -0.81 0.02
C ALA A 133 12.30 -1.10 -0.24
N ILE A 134 11.83 -0.99 -1.50
CA ILE A 134 10.45 -1.36 -1.85
C ILE A 134 10.24 -2.86 -1.70
N LEU A 135 11.17 -3.68 -2.18
CA LEU A 135 11.09 -5.14 -2.00
C LEU A 135 11.01 -5.51 -0.51
N ALA A 136 11.84 -4.88 0.32
CA ALA A 136 11.80 -5.07 1.77
C ALA A 136 10.44 -4.64 2.38
N ALA A 137 9.88 -3.52 1.92
CA ALA A 137 8.57 -3.05 2.37
C ALA A 137 7.45 -4.05 2.00
N VAL A 138 7.41 -4.52 0.75
CA VAL A 138 6.41 -5.50 0.29
C VAL A 138 6.54 -6.82 1.03
N MET A 139 7.76 -7.31 1.25
CA MET A 139 8.00 -8.52 2.05
C MET A 139 7.50 -8.37 3.49
N SER A 140 7.68 -7.19 4.12
CA SER A 140 7.19 -6.94 5.48
C SER A 140 5.66 -6.97 5.58
N THR A 141 4.97 -6.49 4.54
CA THR A 141 3.51 -6.55 4.45
C THR A 141 3.04 -7.97 4.17
N ALA A 142 3.66 -8.67 3.22
CA ALA A 142 3.35 -10.05 2.89
C ALA A 142 3.50 -10.98 4.11
N ASP A 143 4.59 -10.85 4.87
CA ASP A 143 4.82 -11.60 6.12
C ASP A 143 3.69 -11.37 7.13
N SER A 144 3.31 -10.11 7.37
CA SER A 144 2.22 -9.78 8.29
C SER A 144 0.88 -10.37 7.85
N GLN A 145 0.57 -10.36 6.54
CA GLN A 145 -0.69 -10.92 6.03
C GLN A 145 -0.68 -12.45 6.08
N LEU A 146 0.41 -13.10 5.68
CA LEU A 146 0.56 -14.55 5.77
C LEU A 146 0.44 -15.03 7.22
N LEU A 147 1.05 -14.31 8.17
CA LEU A 147 0.97 -14.64 9.58
C LEU A 147 -0.48 -14.56 10.08
N VAL A 148 -1.22 -13.50 9.74
CA VAL A 148 -2.62 -13.32 10.16
C VAL A 148 -3.53 -14.37 9.52
N SER A 149 -3.38 -14.65 8.22
CA SER A 149 -4.17 -15.68 7.55
C SER A 149 -3.87 -17.08 8.10
N SER A 150 -2.61 -17.36 8.41
CA SER A 150 -2.22 -18.65 9.01
C SER A 150 -2.71 -18.82 10.44
N SER A 151 -2.73 -17.75 11.26
CA SER A 151 -3.28 -17.82 12.61
C SER A 151 -4.80 -18.00 12.58
N ALA A 152 -5.50 -17.31 11.66
CA ALA A 152 -6.94 -17.52 11.48
C ALA A 152 -7.25 -18.97 11.08
N LEU A 153 -6.44 -19.56 10.19
CA LEU A 153 -6.59 -20.97 9.80
C LEU A 153 -6.33 -21.92 10.97
N ALA A 154 -5.33 -21.65 11.81
CA ALA A 154 -4.96 -22.53 12.91
C ALA A 154 -5.84 -22.39 14.16
N GLU A 155 -6.10 -21.15 14.60
CA GLU A 155 -6.85 -20.87 15.82
C GLU A 155 -8.35 -20.83 15.56
N ASP A 156 -8.80 -20.07 14.57
CA ASP A 156 -10.23 -19.83 14.35
C ASP A 156 -10.89 -20.98 13.58
N PHE A 157 -10.18 -21.60 12.63
CA PHE A 157 -10.74 -22.71 11.86
C PHE A 157 -10.36 -24.07 12.47
N TYR A 158 -9.07 -24.42 12.55
CA TYR A 158 -8.66 -25.75 12.99
C TYR A 158 -9.00 -26.00 14.45
N LYS A 159 -8.54 -25.16 15.38
CA LYS A 159 -8.81 -25.38 16.81
C LYS A 159 -10.29 -25.19 17.12
N GLN A 160 -10.92 -24.09 16.70
CA GLN A 160 -12.29 -23.82 17.12
C GLN A 160 -13.35 -24.72 16.45
N VAL A 161 -13.15 -25.16 15.20
CA VAL A 161 -14.16 -25.90 14.43
C VAL A 161 -13.83 -27.38 14.27
N ILE A 162 -12.56 -27.73 14.01
CA ILE A 162 -12.17 -29.12 13.69
C ILE A 162 -11.78 -29.91 14.94
N LYS A 163 -10.90 -29.34 15.79
CA LYS A 163 -10.34 -30.01 16.96
C LYS A 163 -10.20 -29.06 18.16
N PRO A 164 -11.29 -28.85 18.93
CA PRO A 164 -11.31 -27.96 20.11
C PRO A 164 -10.22 -28.25 21.14
N ASP A 165 -9.87 -29.52 21.31
CA ASP A 165 -8.88 -29.98 22.28
C ASP A 165 -7.43 -29.99 21.73
N ALA A 166 -7.17 -29.35 20.58
CA ALA A 166 -5.84 -29.29 20.01
C ALA A 166 -4.84 -28.58 20.95
N SER A 167 -3.67 -29.18 21.13
CA SER A 167 -2.59 -28.62 21.94
C SER A 167 -1.98 -27.38 21.27
N SER A 168 -1.35 -26.50 22.04
CA SER A 168 -0.69 -25.31 21.48
C SER A 168 0.41 -25.67 20.47
N GLU A 169 1.12 -26.78 20.67
CA GLU A 169 2.16 -27.25 19.75
C GLU A 169 1.55 -27.70 18.41
N GLU A 170 0.41 -28.39 18.45
CA GLU A 170 -0.33 -28.81 17.26
C GLU A 170 -0.84 -27.58 16.49
N VAL A 171 -1.41 -26.59 17.18
CA VAL A 171 -1.90 -25.35 16.56
C VAL A 171 -0.77 -24.58 15.88
N VAL A 172 0.40 -24.46 16.51
CA VAL A 172 1.57 -23.82 15.90
C VAL A 172 2.04 -24.59 14.66
N MET A 173 2.03 -25.93 14.71
CA MET A 173 2.37 -26.75 13.55
C MET A 173 1.40 -26.53 12.38
N ILE A 174 0.10 -26.53 12.65
CA ILE A 174 -0.93 -26.23 11.65
C ILE A 174 -0.77 -24.81 11.10
N GLY A 175 -0.45 -23.82 11.95
CA GLY A 175 -0.13 -22.47 11.49
C GLY A 175 1.03 -22.44 10.50
N ARG A 176 2.15 -23.14 10.79
CA ARG A 176 3.30 -23.23 9.89
C ARG A 176 2.96 -23.89 8.55
N VAL A 177 2.21 -24.99 8.58
CA VAL A 177 1.72 -25.64 7.35
C VAL A 177 0.78 -24.71 6.59
N GLY A 178 -0.09 -23.99 7.31
CA GLY A 178 -0.99 -22.98 6.77
C GLY A 178 -0.25 -21.88 6.01
N VAL A 179 0.85 -21.34 6.55
CA VAL A 179 1.71 -20.37 5.84
C VAL A 179 2.17 -20.93 4.49
N ILE A 180 2.67 -22.16 4.46
CA ILE A 180 3.16 -22.79 3.22
C ILE A 180 2.03 -22.94 2.21
N VAL A 181 0.88 -23.49 2.63
CA VAL A 181 -0.27 -23.72 1.75
C VAL A 181 -0.82 -22.41 1.20
N ILE A 182 -1.02 -21.40 2.05
CA ILE A 182 -1.52 -20.08 1.63
C ILE A 182 -0.53 -19.42 0.68
N SER A 183 0.77 -19.53 0.94
CA SER A 183 1.82 -18.98 0.06
C SER A 183 1.80 -19.65 -1.32
N LEU A 184 1.62 -20.97 -1.39
CA LEU A 184 1.52 -21.69 -2.66
C LEU A 184 0.27 -21.30 -3.46
N ILE A 185 -0.87 -21.14 -2.78
CA ILE A 185 -2.12 -20.67 -3.41
C ILE A 185 -1.93 -19.25 -3.93
N ALA A 186 -1.34 -18.36 -3.14
CA ALA A 186 -1.06 -16.99 -3.55
C ALA A 186 -0.13 -16.95 -4.78
N LEU A 187 0.92 -17.78 -4.81
CA LEU A 187 1.84 -17.87 -5.94
C LEU A 187 1.18 -18.45 -7.20
N PHE A 188 0.19 -19.34 -7.06
CA PHE A 188 -0.57 -19.87 -8.18
C PHE A 188 -1.55 -18.85 -8.79
N LEU A 189 -2.09 -17.94 -7.98
CA LEU A 189 -3.03 -16.91 -8.41
C LEU A 189 -2.36 -15.63 -8.94
N ALA A 190 -1.13 -15.35 -8.52
CA ALA A 190 -0.34 -14.20 -8.90
C ALA A 190 0.20 -14.30 -10.33
#